data_AF-A0A9D7Y7S4-F1
#
_entry.id   AF-A0A9D7Y7S4-F1
#
_cell.length_a   1.000
_cell.length_b   1.000
_cell.length_c   1.000
_cell.angle_alpha   90.00
_cell.angle_beta   90.00
_cell.angle_gamma   90.00
#
_symmetry.space_group_name_H-M   'P 1'
#
loop_
_entity.id
_entity.type
_entity.pdbx_description
1 polymer ?
#
loop_
_entity_poly.entity_id
_entity_poly.type
_entity_poly.pdbx_seq_one_letter_code
_entity_poly.pdbx_strand_id
1 'polypeptide(L)'
;MKLIVDTNLVFSSILNTDSVIGDLLLNSDGQFEFYSASYLKEELENHIFKLSKISNLTIEEIAQIKSQIFAKIQFISEEIIPFEYW
;
A
#
# COMPACT_ATOMS: atom_id res chain seq x y z
N MET A 1 1.73 16.96 5.99
CA MET A 1 2.86 16.74 5.05
C MET A 1 2.46 15.64 4.08
N LYS A 2 2.78 15.77 2.79
CA LYS A 2 2.39 14.78 1.76
C LYS A 2 3.48 13.74 1.60
N LEU A 3 3.12 12.47 1.65
CA LEU A 3 4.03 11.34 1.51
C LEU A 3 3.61 10.47 0.33
N ILE A 4 4.56 10.12 -0.52
CA ILE A 4 4.34 9.17 -1.62
C ILE A 4 4.66 7.78 -1.11
N VAL A 5 3.74 6.85 -1.31
CA VAL A 5 3.84 5.46 -0.87
C VAL A 5 4.02 4.59 -2.10
N ASP A 6 5.03 3.72 -2.08
CA ASP A 6 5.25 2.72 -3.13
C ASP A 6 4.70 1.35 -2.71
N THR A 7 4.67 0.42 -3.67
CA THR A 7 4.20 -0.95 -3.43
C THR A 7 5.03 -1.67 -2.38
N ASN A 8 6.34 -1.41 -2.28
CA ASN A 8 7.23 -2.07 -1.32
C ASN A 8 6.97 -1.62 0.12
N LEU A 9 6.61 -0.36 0.34
CA LEU A 9 6.23 0.18 1.64
C LEU A 9 4.93 -0.47 2.11
N VAL A 10 3.93 -0.59 1.24
CA VAL A 10 2.69 -1.31 1.56
C VAL A 10 2.96 -2.80 1.81
N PHE A 11 3.75 -3.43 0.95
CA PHE A 11 4.14 -4.83 1.08
C PHE A 11 4.83 -5.10 2.42
N SER A 12 5.81 -4.24 2.79
CA SER A 12 6.53 -4.35 4.06
C SER A 12 5.63 -4.12 5.27
N SER A 13 4.64 -3.22 5.13
CA SER A 13 3.67 -2.93 6.18
C SER A 13 2.70 -4.09 6.41
N ILE A 14 2.27 -4.79 5.36
CA ILE A 14 1.46 -6.00 5.51
C ILE A 14 2.31 -7.16 6.06
N LEU A 15 3.57 -7.26 5.63
CA LEU A 15 4.50 -8.28 6.11
C LEU A 15 4.77 -8.15 7.62
N ASN A 16 4.86 -6.92 8.13
CA ASN A 16 5.02 -6.62 9.53
C ASN A 16 4.29 -5.32 9.89
N THR A 17 3.07 -5.46 10.43
CA THR A 17 2.21 -4.34 10.81
C THR A 17 2.75 -3.52 11.99
N ASP A 18 3.58 -4.15 12.84
CA ASP A 18 4.20 -3.50 14.00
C ASP A 18 5.52 -2.79 13.65
N SER A 19 5.93 -2.81 12.37
CA SER A 19 7.09 -2.07 11.90
C SER A 19 6.85 -0.56 11.94
N VAL A 20 7.93 0.23 11.93
CA VAL A 20 7.83 1.70 11.86
C VAL A 20 7.01 2.16 10.65
N ILE A 21 7.08 1.43 9.53
CA ILE A 21 6.32 1.76 8.31
C ILE A 21 4.85 1.36 8.49
N GLY A 22 4.58 0.20 9.08
CA GLY A 22 3.22 -0.24 9.41
C GLY A 22 2.52 0.72 10.36
N ASP A 23 3.21 1.09 11.46
CA ASP A 23 2.73 2.08 12.42
C ASP A 23 2.49 3.45 11.76
N LEU A 24 3.42 3.89 10.91
CA LEU A 24 3.26 5.13 10.14
C LEU A 24 2.01 5.06 9.25
N LEU A 25 1.77 4.00 8.50
CA LEU A 25 0.61 3.93 7.59
C LEU A 25 -0.72 3.75 8.33
N LEU A 26 -0.73 3.06 9.48
CA LEU A 26 -1.97 2.70 10.18
C LEU A 26 -2.37 3.71 11.27
N ASN A 27 -1.41 4.30 11.97
CA ASN A 27 -1.63 5.04 13.22
C ASN A 27 -1.30 6.54 13.15
N SER A 28 -1.00 7.09 11.98
CA SER A 28 -0.60 8.50 11.82
C SER A 28 -1.72 9.44 11.30
N ASP A 29 -2.98 9.05 11.53
CA ASP A 29 -4.15 9.82 11.09
C ASP A 29 -4.05 11.30 11.49
N GLY A 30 -4.28 12.18 10.52
CA GLY A 30 -4.24 13.63 10.71
C GLY A 30 -2.83 14.24 10.75
N GLN A 31 -1.76 13.44 10.68
CA GLN A 31 -0.38 13.93 10.63
C GLN A 31 0.18 13.94 9.20
N PHE A 32 -0.15 12.91 8.42
CA PHE A 32 0.33 12.74 7.05
C PHE A 32 -0.83 12.52 6.07
N GLU A 33 -0.60 12.96 4.83
CA GLU A 33 -1.46 12.67 3.69
C GLU A 33 -0.70 11.71 2.78
N PHE A 34 -1.17 10.47 2.65
CA PHE A 34 -0.51 9.45 1.84
C PHE A 34 -1.08 9.44 0.42
N TYR A 35 -0.19 9.33 -0.57
CA TYR A 35 -0.51 9.30 -1.98
C TYR A 35 0.18 8.13 -2.67
N SER A 36 -0.49 7.51 -3.64
CA SER A 36 0.12 6.49 -4.50
C SER A 36 -0.49 6.50 -5.89
N ALA A 37 0.26 5.94 -6.84
CA ALA A 37 -0.25 5.53 -8.13
C ALA A 37 -1.29 4.39 -7.94
N SER A 38 -2.33 4.35 -8.77
CA SER A 38 -3.37 3.32 -8.75
C SER A 38 -2.82 1.94 -9.13
N TYR A 39 -1.75 1.91 -9.93
CA TYR A 39 -0.99 0.74 -10.33
C TYR A 39 -0.45 -0.08 -9.16
N LEU A 40 -0.19 0.57 -8.00
CA LEU A 40 0.21 -0.14 -6.77
C LEU A 40 -0.74 -1.29 -6.43
N LYS A 41 -2.04 -1.11 -6.70
CA LYS A 41 -3.05 -2.16 -6.43
C LYS A 41 -2.78 -3.41 -7.26
N GLU A 42 -2.45 -3.23 -8.54
CA GLU A 42 -2.15 -4.33 -9.45
C GLU A 42 -0.83 -5.02 -9.07
N GLU A 43 0.21 -4.24 -8.76
CA GLU A 43 1.50 -4.79 -8.32
C GLU A 43 1.35 -5.62 -7.04
N LEU A 44 0.55 -5.14 -6.08
CA LEU A 44 0.32 -5.85 -4.83
C LEU A 44 -0.46 -7.16 -5.05
N GLU A 45 -1.48 -7.16 -5.91
CA GLU A 45 -2.20 -8.39 -6.28
C GLU A 45 -1.28 -9.41 -6.96
N ASN A 46 -0.41 -8.97 -7.86
CA ASN A 46 0.58 -9.83 -8.52
C ASN A 46 1.56 -10.48 -7.52
N HIS A 47 1.71 -9.89 -6.33
CA HIS A 47 2.60 -10.37 -5.28
C HIS A 47 1.86 -11.02 -4.09
N ILE A 48 0.54 -11.20 -4.13
CA ILE A 48 -0.25 -11.64 -2.97
C ILE A 48 0.13 -13.06 -2.49
N PHE A 49 0.41 -13.98 -3.41
CA PHE A 49 0.84 -15.34 -3.05
C PHE A 49 2.23 -15.36 -2.41
N LYS A 50 3.14 -14.49 -2.89
CA LYS A 50 4.45 -14.32 -2.27
C LYS A 50 4.29 -13.79 -0.85
N LEU A 51 3.46 -12.76 -0.67
CA LEU A 51 3.19 -12.13 0.60
C LEU A 51 2.62 -13.13 1.62
N SER A 52 1.61 -13.92 1.23
CA SER A 52 1.04 -14.99 2.07
C SER A 52 2.09 -16.00 2.50
N LYS A 53 2.95 -16.44 1.57
CA LYS A 53 4.01 -17.42 1.86
C LYS A 53 5.04 -16.90 2.88
N ILE A 54 5.42 -15.63 2.82
CA ILE A 54 6.50 -15.08 3.66
C ILE A 54 6.00 -14.48 4.98
N SER A 55 4.75 -14.02 5.04
CA SER A 55 4.12 -13.44 6.24
C SER A 55 3.46 -14.50 7.12
N ASN A 56 3.22 -15.70 6.55
CA ASN A 56 2.44 -16.75 7.18
C ASN A 56 0.97 -16.34 7.47
N LEU A 57 0.48 -15.34 6.73
CA LEU A 57 -0.91 -14.87 6.74
C LEU A 57 -1.73 -15.56 5.63
N THR A 58 -3.00 -15.75 5.90
CA THR A 58 -4.01 -16.15 4.90
C THR A 58 -4.28 -15.01 3.92
N ILE A 59 -4.84 -15.35 2.75
CA ILE A 59 -5.21 -14.35 1.74
C ILE A 59 -6.29 -13.42 2.30
N GLU A 60 -7.19 -13.96 3.13
CA GLU A 60 -8.24 -13.22 3.81
C GLU A 60 -7.68 -12.20 4.81
N GLU A 61 -6.72 -12.59 5.64
CA GLU A 61 -6.03 -11.66 6.56
C GLU A 61 -5.29 -10.56 5.80
N ILE A 62 -4.59 -10.92 4.73
CA ILE A 62 -3.93 -9.95 3.84
C ILE A 62 -4.95 -8.98 3.25
N ALA A 63 -6.10 -9.47 2.80
CA ALA A 63 -7.15 -8.62 2.23
C ALA A 63 -7.70 -7.63 3.27
N GLN A 64 -7.85 -8.05 4.53
CA GLN A 64 -8.27 -7.18 5.63
C GLN A 64 -7.24 -6.07 5.91
N ILE A 65 -5.97 -6.42 6.07
CA ILE A 65 -4.90 -5.45 6.33
C ILE A 65 -4.74 -4.49 5.15
N LYS A 66 -4.74 -5.03 3.92
CA LYS A 66 -4.69 -4.24 2.68
C LYS A 66 -5.81 -3.21 2.62
N SER A 67 -7.05 -3.61 2.96
CA SER A 67 -8.20 -2.71 2.97
C SER A 67 -8.00 -1.54 3.95
N GLN A 68 -7.48 -1.82 5.14
CA GLN A 68 -7.18 -0.79 6.15
C GLN A 68 -6.10 0.18 5.66
N ILE A 69 -5.01 -0.32 5.08
CA ILE A 69 -3.93 0.52 4.54
C ILE A 69 -4.43 1.36 3.36
N PHE A 70 -5.17 0.75 2.42
CA PHE A 70 -5.67 1.45 1.24
C PHE A 70 -6.66 2.56 1.58
N ALA A 71 -7.43 2.41 2.67
CA ALA A 71 -8.32 3.47 3.15
C ALA A 71 -7.57 4.74 3.61
N LYS A 72 -6.26 4.64 3.91
CA LYS A 72 -5.40 5.75 4.31
C LYS A 72 -4.69 6.43 3.13
N ILE A 73 -4.67 5.79 1.96
CA ILE A 73 -3.92 6.24 0.78
C ILE A 73 -4.85 6.87 -0.25
N GLN A 74 -4.55 8.09 -0.66
CA GLN A 74 -5.19 8.74 -1.80
C GLN A 74 -4.55 8.23 -3.10
N PHE A 75 -5.31 7.45 -3.86
CA PHE A 75 -4.87 6.92 -5.15
C PHE A 75 -5.09 7.93 -6.28
N ILE A 76 -4.07 8.11 -7.10
CA ILE A 76 -4.07 8.95 -8.29
C ILE A 76 -4.01 8.02 -9.50
N SER A 77 -4.86 8.24 -10.50
CA SER A 77 -4.83 7.47 -11.75
C SER A 77 -3.63 7.91 -12.59
N GLU A 78 -2.90 6.96 -13.16
CA GLU A 78 -1.81 7.22 -14.10
C GLU A 78 -2.30 7.83 -15.41
N GLU A 79 -3.60 7.71 -15.71
CA GLU A 79 -4.23 8.30 -16.90
C GLU A 79 -4.16 9.84 -16.93
N ILE A 80 -3.84 10.48 -15.81
CA ILE A 80 -3.62 11.93 -15.76
C ILE A 80 -2.31 12.34 -16.44
N ILE A 81 -1.38 11.40 -16.63
CA ILE A 81 -0.09 11.66 -17.24
C ILE A 81 -0.33 11.84 -18.74
N PRO A 82 0.02 13.01 -19.33
CA PRO A 82 -0.15 13.21 -20.76
C PRO A 82 0.64 12.17 -21.56
N PHE A 83 0.11 11.74 -22.70
CA PHE A 83 0.71 10.71 -23.54
C PHE A 83 2.17 11.01 -23.94
N GLU A 84 2.54 12.29 -24.02
CA GLU A 84 3.91 12.73 -24.34
C GLU A 84 4.96 12.35 -23.28
N TYR A 85 4.51 11.98 -22.06
CA TYR A 85 5.36 11.62 -20.92
C TYR A 85 5.19 10.15 -20.48
N TRP A 86 4.50 9.34 -21.28
CA TRP A 86 4.43 7.89 -21.13
C TRP A 86 5.67 7.22 -21.74
#